data_AF-A0A2W6WZM0-F1
#
_entry.id   AF-A0A2W6WZM0-F1
#
_cell.length_a   1.000
_cell.length_b   1.000
_cell.length_c   1.000
_cell.angle_alpha   90.00
_cell.angle_beta   90.00
_cell.angle_gamma   90.00
#
_symmetry.space_group_name_H-M   'P 1'
#
loop_
_entity.id
_entity.type
_entity.pdbx_description
1 polymer ?
#
loop_
_entity_poly.entity_id
_entity_poly.type
_entity_poly.pdbx_seq_one_letter_code
_entity_poly.pdbx_strand_id
1 'polypeptide(L)'
;MIIFDFDQTLVDTSSVEHLRAARNWKAVMAQASKLPVYDGINELIQDLHKAGQTIAIVTKSPDMVPKAFIKAHGWPIDIVVGYHHVKNRKPHPEGLLLAMSKAGASPDATYHVGDQPQDTEASRGANVVAVGSAWGCTDTAELEASKPDVLFSSVAKLRDYFVVELGLDG
;
A
#
# COMPACT_ATOMS: atom_id res chain seq x y z
N MET A 1 -9.89 -8.33 1.50
CA MET A 1 -9.54 -6.88 1.44
C MET A 1 -8.09 -6.72 1.01
N ILE A 2 -7.74 -5.60 0.38
CA ILE A 2 -6.37 -5.32 -0.04
C ILE A 2 -5.85 -4.09 0.70
N ILE A 3 -4.72 -4.24 1.37
CA ILE A 3 -4.02 -3.16 2.07
C ILE A 3 -2.77 -2.81 1.27
N PHE A 4 -2.55 -1.53 1.02
CA PHE A 4 -1.34 -1.03 0.36
C PHE A 4 -0.51 -0.18 1.32
N ASP A 5 0.81 -0.30 1.29
CA ASP A 5 1.68 0.84 1.61
C ASP A 5 1.45 1.97 0.58
N PHE A 6 1.90 3.19 0.89
CA PHE A 6 1.68 4.34 0.04
C PHE A 6 2.90 4.69 -0.82
N ASP A 7 4.01 5.00 -0.15
CA ASP A 7 5.19 5.58 -0.76
C ASP A 7 6.02 4.46 -1.40
N GLN A 8 6.50 4.64 -2.63
CA GLN A 8 7.22 3.57 -3.36
C GLN A 8 6.39 2.29 -3.61
N THR A 9 5.09 2.31 -3.31
CA THR A 9 4.15 1.23 -3.62
C THR A 9 3.06 1.71 -4.59
N LEU A 10 2.32 2.77 -4.23
CA LEU A 10 1.32 3.40 -5.10
C LEU A 10 1.89 4.59 -5.88
N VAL A 11 2.71 5.40 -5.22
CA VAL A 11 3.25 6.66 -5.76
C VAL A 11 4.77 6.66 -5.63
N ASP A 12 5.47 7.06 -6.69
CA ASP A 12 6.90 7.36 -6.61
C ASP A 12 7.11 8.70 -5.89
N THR A 13 7.58 8.61 -4.66
CA THR A 13 7.84 9.74 -3.77
C THR A 13 9.33 10.03 -3.60
N SER A 14 10.20 9.36 -4.37
CA SER A 14 11.65 9.50 -4.28
C SER A 14 12.12 10.96 -4.44
N SER A 15 11.52 11.71 -5.36
CA SER A 15 11.85 13.13 -5.60
C SER A 15 11.51 14.05 -4.42
N VAL A 16 10.60 13.64 -3.53
CA VAL A 16 10.18 14.39 -2.33
C VAL A 16 10.66 13.76 -1.04
N GLU A 17 11.59 12.79 -1.10
CA GLU A 17 12.10 12.09 0.09
C GLU A 17 12.60 13.05 1.17
N HIS A 18 13.36 14.06 0.75
CA HIS A 18 13.87 15.10 1.64
C HIS A 18 12.75 15.85 2.39
N LEU A 19 11.58 16.06 1.76
CA LEU A 19 10.42 16.68 2.41
C LEU A 19 9.75 15.71 3.39
N ARG A 20 9.68 14.42 3.06
CA ARG A 20 9.15 13.38 3.96
C ARG A 20 10.01 13.25 5.21
N ALA A 21 11.33 13.17 5.03
CA ALA A 21 12.32 13.11 6.11
C ALA A 21 12.24 14.35 7.03
N ALA A 22 12.06 15.54 6.44
CA ALA A 22 11.85 16.78 7.18
C ALA A 22 10.43 16.93 7.76
N ARG A 23 9.52 15.97 7.53
CA ARG A 23 8.10 16.01 7.90
C ARG A 23 7.36 17.23 7.36
N ASN A 24 7.79 17.76 6.22
CA ASN A 24 7.15 18.89 5.54
C ASN A 24 5.95 18.39 4.71
N TRP A 25 4.93 17.87 5.40
CA TRP A 25 3.77 17.24 4.77
C TRP A 25 2.97 18.20 3.89
N LYS A 26 2.96 19.49 4.24
CA LYS A 26 2.32 20.53 3.40
C LYS A 26 2.97 20.57 2.01
N ALA A 27 4.30 20.53 1.94
CA ALA A 27 5.01 20.52 0.67
C ALA A 27 4.84 19.20 -0.09
N VAL A 28 4.80 18.06 0.61
CA VAL A 28 4.50 16.75 -0.01
C VAL A 28 3.11 16.75 -0.64
N MET A 29 2.08 17.16 0.10
CA MET A 29 0.69 17.22 -0.41
C MET A 29 0.52 18.21 -1.57
N ALA A 30 1.34 19.27 -1.64
CA ALA A 30 1.33 20.20 -2.77
C ALA A 30 1.82 19.55 -4.09
N GLN A 31 2.44 18.37 -4.03
CA GLN A 31 2.85 17.57 -5.18
C GLN A 31 1.85 16.45 -5.53
N ALA A 32 0.70 16.39 -4.86
CA ALA A 32 -0.25 15.27 -4.97
C ALA A 32 -0.71 14.98 -6.41
N SER A 33 -0.83 15.99 -7.27
CA SER A 33 -1.20 15.82 -8.67
C SER A 33 -0.02 15.78 -9.65
N LYS A 34 1.21 15.81 -9.13
CA LYS A 34 2.45 15.97 -9.92
C LYS A 34 3.39 14.77 -9.81
N LEU A 35 3.41 14.10 -8.64
CA LEU A 35 4.25 12.93 -8.48
C LEU A 35 3.73 11.78 -9.35
N PRO A 36 4.65 10.95 -9.89
CA PRO A 36 4.25 9.81 -10.69
C PRO A 36 3.52 8.78 -9.82
N VAL A 37 2.37 8.35 -10.30
CA VAL A 37 1.73 7.10 -9.86
C VAL A 37 2.39 5.97 -10.65
N TYR A 38 2.70 4.84 -10.01
CA TYR A 38 3.28 3.70 -10.74
C TYR A 38 2.31 3.20 -11.82
N ASP A 39 2.86 2.84 -12.97
CA ASP A 39 2.09 2.41 -14.14
C ASP A 39 1.17 1.23 -13.79
N GLY A 40 -0.13 1.34 -14.11
CA GLY A 40 -1.15 0.34 -13.80
C GLY A 40 -1.84 0.46 -12.42
N ILE A 41 -1.37 1.34 -11.51
CA ILE A 41 -1.98 1.46 -10.16
C ILE A 41 -3.42 1.98 -10.24
N ASN A 42 -3.70 2.94 -11.12
CA ASN A 42 -5.04 3.50 -11.27
C ASN A 42 -6.02 2.42 -11.71
N GLU A 43 -5.65 1.63 -12.71
CA GLU A 43 -6.41 0.50 -13.24
C GLU A 43 -6.63 -0.56 -12.16
N LEU A 44 -5.55 -0.93 -11.46
CA LEU A 44 -5.61 -1.91 -10.37
C LEU A 44 -6.60 -1.49 -9.27
N ILE A 45 -6.51 -0.26 -8.78
CA ILE A 45 -7.41 0.25 -7.72
C ILE A 45 -8.87 0.22 -8.21
N GLN A 46 -9.13 0.63 -9.46
CA GLN A 46 -10.48 0.65 -10.01
C GLN A 46 -11.05 -0.76 -10.16
N ASP A 47 -10.25 -1.72 -10.61
CA ASP A 47 -10.69 -3.10 -10.80
C ASP A 47 -10.98 -3.78 -9.46
N LEU A 48 -10.10 -3.60 -8.46
CA LEU A 48 -10.33 -4.07 -7.11
C LEU A 48 -11.64 -3.53 -6.53
N HIS A 49 -11.88 -2.22 -6.69
CA HIS A 49 -13.11 -1.60 -6.21
C HIS A 49 -14.36 -2.12 -6.96
N LYS A 50 -14.31 -2.26 -8.28
CA LYS A 50 -15.42 -2.83 -9.08
C LYS A 50 -15.75 -4.26 -8.68
N ALA A 51 -14.75 -5.05 -8.31
CA ALA A 51 -14.92 -6.39 -7.78
C ALA A 51 -15.39 -6.43 -6.32
N GLY A 52 -15.71 -5.28 -5.72
CA GLY A 52 -16.22 -5.20 -4.35
C GLY A 52 -15.17 -5.42 -3.27
N GLN A 53 -13.87 -5.35 -3.60
CA GLN A 53 -12.82 -5.44 -2.60
C GLN A 53 -12.74 -4.15 -1.79
N THR A 54 -12.71 -4.26 -0.47
CA THR A 54 -12.32 -3.15 0.41
C THR A 54 -10.84 -2.84 0.21
N ILE A 55 -10.53 -1.57 -0.05
CA ILE A 55 -9.17 -1.09 -0.29
C ILE A 55 -8.73 -0.18 0.86
N ALA A 56 -7.56 -0.47 1.43
CA ALA A 56 -6.98 0.30 2.51
C ALA A 56 -5.56 0.76 2.20
N ILE A 57 -5.16 1.88 2.80
CA ILE A 57 -3.78 2.35 2.84
C ILE A 57 -3.29 2.35 4.29
N VAL A 58 -2.12 1.73 4.54
CA VAL A 58 -1.44 1.76 5.83
C VAL A 58 -0.02 2.29 5.63
N THR A 59 0.26 3.49 6.17
CA THR A 59 1.50 4.23 5.90
C THR A 59 2.17 4.74 7.18
N LYS A 60 3.48 4.98 7.09
CA LYS A 60 4.26 5.70 8.12
C LYS A 60 4.13 7.23 8.03
N SER A 61 3.45 7.77 7.02
CA SER A 61 3.09 9.18 6.90
C SER A 61 1.80 9.51 7.67
N PRO A 62 1.45 10.79 7.89
CA PRO A 62 0.14 11.11 8.45
C PRO A 62 -0.91 10.89 7.36
N ASP A 63 -2.10 10.47 7.77
CA ASP A 63 -3.24 10.12 6.90
C ASP A 63 -3.65 11.22 5.90
N MET A 64 -3.45 12.49 6.24
CA MET A 64 -3.73 13.61 5.34
C MET A 64 -2.89 13.55 4.05
N VAL A 65 -1.70 12.94 4.09
CA VAL A 65 -0.84 12.77 2.91
C VAL A 65 -1.52 11.86 1.88
N PRO A 66 -1.73 10.55 2.10
CA PRO A 66 -2.41 9.70 1.13
C PRO A 66 -3.82 10.22 0.80
N LYS A 67 -4.56 10.83 1.74
CA LYS A 67 -5.86 11.47 1.45
C LYS A 67 -5.79 12.58 0.40
N ALA A 68 -4.70 13.34 0.35
CA ALA A 68 -4.51 14.36 -0.69
C ALA A 68 -4.33 13.74 -2.07
N PHE A 69 -3.59 12.63 -2.17
CA PHE A 69 -3.40 11.88 -3.43
C PHE A 69 -4.66 11.16 -3.85
N ILE A 70 -5.37 10.52 -2.92
CA ILE A 70 -6.68 9.92 -3.14
C ILE A 70 -7.62 10.94 -3.80
N LYS A 71 -7.68 12.17 -3.24
CA LYS A 71 -8.50 13.25 -3.80
C LYS A 71 -8.01 13.69 -5.19
N ALA A 72 -6.70 13.81 -5.38
CA ALA A 72 -6.12 14.27 -6.64
C ALA A 72 -6.33 13.27 -7.80
N HIS A 73 -6.30 11.97 -7.51
CA HIS A 73 -6.43 10.90 -8.49
C HIS A 73 -7.84 10.28 -8.57
N GLY A 74 -8.75 10.65 -7.66
CA GLY A 74 -10.10 10.09 -7.61
C GLY A 74 -10.13 8.61 -7.21
N TRP A 75 -9.21 8.18 -6.33
CA TRP A 75 -9.13 6.78 -5.93
C TRP A 75 -10.26 6.39 -4.97
N PRO A 76 -10.96 5.26 -5.21
CA PRO A 76 -11.95 4.71 -4.29
C PRO A 76 -11.26 3.94 -3.15
N ILE A 77 -10.65 4.65 -2.21
CA ILE A 77 -10.01 4.06 -1.02
C ILE A 77 -10.95 4.18 0.19
N ASP A 78 -11.27 3.05 0.83
CA ASP A 78 -12.21 2.99 1.95
C ASP A 78 -11.55 3.41 3.27
N ILE A 79 -10.31 2.97 3.50
CA ILE A 79 -9.64 3.07 4.81
C ILE A 79 -8.25 3.66 4.64
N VAL A 80 -7.91 4.64 5.47
CA VAL A 80 -6.55 5.19 5.57
C VAL A 80 -6.09 5.15 7.02
N VAL A 81 -4.95 4.50 7.26
CA VAL A 81 -4.26 4.43 8.54
C VAL A 81 -2.89 5.09 8.41
N GLY A 82 -2.79 6.35 8.82
CA GLY A 82 -1.51 7.03 9.06
C GLY A 82 -0.93 6.78 10.46
N TYR A 83 0.29 7.24 10.68
CA TYR A 83 1.07 6.94 11.88
C TYR A 83 0.44 7.37 13.22
N HIS A 84 -0.42 8.39 13.23
CA HIS A 84 -1.04 8.91 14.45
C HIS A 84 -2.27 8.13 14.89
N HIS A 85 -2.72 7.17 14.09
CA HIS A 85 -3.80 6.26 14.47
C HIS A 85 -3.33 5.05 15.28
N VAL A 86 -2.02 4.83 15.38
CA VAL A 86 -1.41 3.67 16.03
C VAL A 86 -0.32 4.09 17.02
N LYS A 87 -0.09 3.26 18.02
CA LYS A 87 1.03 3.42 18.95
C LYS A 87 2.32 2.90 18.32
N ASN A 88 2.25 1.72 17.69
CA ASN A 88 3.38 1.06 17.06
C ASN A 88 3.21 1.05 15.54
N ARG A 89 4.22 1.57 14.83
CA ARG A 89 4.25 1.63 13.36
C ARG A 89 4.86 0.36 12.79
N LYS A 90 4.69 0.13 11.48
CA LYS A 90 5.43 -0.91 10.74
C LYS A 90 6.93 -0.84 11.10
N PRO A 91 7.57 -1.98 11.45
CA PRO A 91 7.14 -3.36 11.19
C PRO A 91 6.09 -3.95 12.14
N HIS A 92 5.64 -3.23 13.18
CA HIS A 92 4.57 -3.74 14.04
C HIS A 92 3.23 -3.87 13.28
N PRO A 93 2.44 -4.95 13.48
CA PRO A 93 1.23 -5.24 12.69
C PRO A 93 0.02 -4.36 13.03
N GLU A 94 0.10 -3.50 14.06
CA GLU A 94 -1.02 -2.72 14.61
C GLU A 94 -1.78 -1.92 13.54
N GLY A 95 -1.09 -1.36 12.55
CA GLY A 95 -1.73 -0.63 11.45
C GLY A 95 -2.58 -1.53 10.55
N LEU A 96 -2.09 -2.72 10.21
CA LEU A 96 -2.81 -3.71 9.40
C LEU A 96 -4.01 -4.27 10.17
N LEU A 97 -3.81 -4.62 11.45
CA LEU A 97 -4.86 -5.10 12.33
C LEU A 97 -5.98 -4.07 12.50
N LEU A 98 -5.62 -2.78 12.63
CA LEU A 98 -6.60 -1.69 12.70
C LEU A 98 -7.38 -1.54 11.39
N ALA A 99 -6.72 -1.64 10.23
CA ALA A 99 -7.39 -1.59 8.93
C ALA A 99 -8.37 -2.76 8.77
N MET A 100 -7.95 -3.99 9.08
CA MET A 100 -8.82 -5.17 9.04
C MET A 100 -10.00 -5.06 9.99
N SER A 101 -9.77 -4.58 11.22
CA SER A 101 -10.85 -4.37 12.20
C SER A 101 -11.90 -3.38 11.70
N LYS A 102 -11.49 -2.30 11.02
CA LYS A 102 -12.42 -1.33 10.42
C LYS A 102 -13.21 -1.91 9.24
N ALA A 103 -12.61 -2.83 8.49
CA ALA A 103 -13.24 -3.50 7.35
C ALA A 103 -14.11 -4.71 7.77
N GLY A 104 -13.97 -5.22 8.99
CA GLY A 104 -14.54 -6.50 9.37
C GLY A 104 -13.89 -7.68 8.62
N ALA A 105 -12.65 -7.54 8.16
CA ALA A 105 -11.95 -8.53 7.36
C ALA A 105 -11.20 -9.55 8.22
N SER A 106 -11.08 -10.79 7.74
CA SER A 106 -10.23 -11.83 8.32
C SER A 106 -8.82 -11.79 7.72
N PRO A 107 -7.79 -12.23 8.46
CA PRO A 107 -6.43 -12.30 7.94
C PRO A 107 -6.29 -13.20 6.70
N ASP A 108 -6.97 -14.35 6.68
CA ASP A 108 -6.92 -15.33 5.59
C ASP A 108 -7.44 -14.80 4.24
N ALA A 109 -8.22 -13.72 4.26
CA ALA A 109 -8.76 -13.07 3.06
C ALA A 109 -8.17 -11.66 2.85
N THR A 110 -6.98 -11.41 3.41
CA THR A 110 -6.32 -10.11 3.38
C THR A 110 -4.93 -10.21 2.76
N TYR A 111 -4.65 -9.28 1.84
CA TYR A 111 -3.34 -9.08 1.24
C TYR A 111 -2.78 -7.74 1.68
N HIS A 112 -1.48 -7.69 1.98
CA HIS A 112 -0.75 -6.44 2.22
C HIS A 112 0.40 -6.29 1.23
N VAL A 113 0.32 -5.25 0.41
CA VAL A 113 1.27 -4.91 -0.65
C VAL A 113 2.20 -3.81 -0.16
N GLY A 114 3.52 -4.04 -0.19
CA GLY A 114 4.51 -3.04 0.19
C GLY A 114 5.90 -3.31 -0.36
N ASP A 115 6.74 -2.28 -0.40
CA ASP A 115 8.07 -2.29 -1.03
C ASP A 115 9.23 -2.50 -0.04
N GLN A 116 8.95 -2.49 1.27
CA GLN A 116 9.99 -2.56 2.30
C GLN A 116 9.94 -3.89 3.08
N PRO A 117 11.08 -4.39 3.59
CA PRO A 117 11.11 -5.53 4.52
C PRO A 117 10.19 -5.37 5.74
N GLN A 118 10.02 -4.13 6.21
CA GLN A 118 9.12 -3.81 7.32
C GLN A 118 7.65 -4.06 6.98
N ASP A 119 7.27 -4.01 5.70
CA ASP A 119 5.92 -4.36 5.25
C ASP A 119 5.69 -5.85 5.35
N THR A 120 6.66 -6.65 4.90
CA THR A 120 6.63 -8.11 5.04
C THR A 120 6.60 -8.55 6.50
N GLU A 121 7.39 -7.91 7.37
CA GLU A 121 7.35 -8.20 8.81
C GLU A 121 6.00 -7.86 9.43
N ALA A 122 5.41 -6.71 9.07
CA ALA A 122 4.08 -6.32 9.53
C ALA A 122 3.00 -7.30 9.03
N SER A 123 3.06 -7.73 7.77
CA SER A 123 2.14 -8.71 7.21
C SER A 123 2.17 -10.03 7.99
N ARG A 124 3.38 -10.53 8.26
CA ARG A 124 3.59 -11.74 9.05
C ARG A 124 3.05 -11.60 10.47
N GLY A 125 3.30 -10.46 11.12
CA GLY A 125 2.75 -10.19 12.45
C GLY A 125 1.22 -10.08 12.49
N ALA A 126 0.58 -9.76 11.36
CA ALA A 126 -0.87 -9.69 11.21
C ALA A 126 -1.50 -10.98 10.65
N ASN A 127 -0.69 -11.99 10.31
CA ASN A 127 -1.08 -13.21 9.61
C ASN A 127 -1.84 -12.96 8.29
N VAL A 128 -1.43 -11.95 7.53
CA VAL A 128 -1.97 -11.65 6.19
C VAL A 128 -0.98 -12.02 5.10
N VAL A 129 -1.45 -12.23 3.86
CA VAL A 129 -0.57 -12.53 2.72
C VAL A 129 0.33 -11.34 2.44
N ALA A 130 1.64 -11.55 2.54
CA ALA A 130 2.65 -10.53 2.24
C ALA A 130 2.95 -10.50 0.74
N VAL A 131 2.66 -9.38 0.10
CA VAL A 131 2.93 -9.13 -1.31
C VAL A 131 4.06 -8.10 -1.43
N GLY A 132 5.22 -8.52 -1.92
CA GLY A 132 6.34 -7.61 -2.16
C GLY A 132 6.17 -6.87 -3.50
N SER A 133 6.30 -5.54 -3.46
CA SER A 133 6.32 -4.68 -4.66
C SER A 133 7.74 -4.27 -5.05
N ALA A 134 8.40 -5.08 -5.88
CA ALA A 134 9.76 -4.81 -6.34
C ALA A 134 9.86 -3.65 -7.36
N TRP A 135 8.73 -3.11 -7.85
CA TRP A 135 8.74 -2.01 -8.84
C TRP A 135 9.11 -0.64 -8.25
N GLY A 136 8.87 -0.40 -6.97
CA GLY A 136 9.25 0.85 -6.31
C GLY A 136 10.33 0.71 -5.24
N CYS A 137 10.74 -0.53 -4.96
CA CYS A 137 11.79 -0.85 -4.02
C CYS A 137 13.15 -0.33 -4.51
N THR A 138 13.93 0.26 -3.61
CA THR A 138 15.31 0.73 -3.92
C THR A 138 16.32 -0.41 -3.89
N ASP A 139 16.10 -1.42 -3.04
CA ASP A 139 16.94 -2.62 -2.93
C ASP A 139 16.08 -3.89 -2.96
N THR A 140 15.91 -4.43 -4.17
CA THR A 140 15.10 -5.64 -4.37
C THR A 140 15.67 -6.85 -3.65
N ALA A 141 16.98 -6.92 -3.41
CA ALA A 141 17.60 -8.04 -2.72
C ALA A 141 17.22 -8.07 -1.23
N GLU A 142 17.10 -6.90 -0.59
CA GLU A 142 16.62 -6.79 0.79
C GLU A 142 15.15 -7.21 0.91
N LEU A 143 14.30 -6.76 -0.01
CA LEU A 143 12.89 -7.15 -0.05
C LEU A 143 12.74 -8.66 -0.28
N GLU A 144 13.49 -9.26 -1.20
CA GLU A 144 13.54 -10.72 -1.40
C GLU A 144 13.99 -11.45 -0.12
N ALA A 145 15.04 -10.96 0.54
CA ALA A 145 15.56 -11.56 1.77
C ALA A 145 14.56 -11.51 2.93
N SER A 146 13.63 -10.56 2.93
CA SER A 146 12.53 -10.47 3.91
C SER A 146 11.47 -11.57 3.77
N LYS A 147 11.49 -12.30 2.64
CA LYS A 147 10.61 -13.42 2.28
C LYS A 147 9.12 -13.06 2.33
N PRO A 148 8.63 -12.17 1.44
CA PRO A 148 7.20 -12.06 1.21
C PRO A 148 6.65 -13.37 0.63
N ASP A 149 5.36 -13.62 0.81
CA ASP A 149 4.71 -14.84 0.30
C ASP A 149 4.70 -14.86 -1.23
N VAL A 150 4.52 -13.69 -1.84
CA VAL A 150 4.63 -13.47 -3.28
C VAL A 150 5.37 -12.15 -3.57
N LEU A 151 6.07 -12.08 -4.69
CA LEU A 151 6.86 -10.91 -5.10
C LEU A 151 6.61 -10.59 -6.57
N PHE A 152 6.35 -9.32 -6.87
CA PHE A 152 6.06 -8.88 -8.23
C PHE A 152 6.96 -7.73 -8.66
N SER A 153 7.48 -7.83 -9.88
CA SER A 153 8.36 -6.83 -10.51
C SER A 153 7.60 -5.70 -11.20
N SER A 154 6.27 -5.80 -11.32
CA SER A 154 5.41 -4.77 -11.93
C SER A 154 3.98 -4.88 -11.43
N VAL A 155 3.26 -3.76 -11.46
CA VAL A 155 1.84 -3.70 -11.09
C VAL A 155 0.98 -4.56 -12.03
N ALA A 156 1.33 -4.63 -13.32
CA ALA A 156 0.64 -5.50 -14.28
C ALA A 156 0.63 -6.97 -13.84
N LYS A 157 1.78 -7.50 -13.39
CA LYS A 157 1.85 -8.89 -12.89
C LYS A 157 1.06 -9.10 -11.59
N LEU A 158 1.06 -8.10 -10.70
CA LEU A 158 0.21 -8.14 -9.50
C LEU A 158 -1.27 -8.16 -9.88
N ARG A 159 -1.67 -7.35 -10.86
CA ARG A 159 -3.05 -7.31 -11.36
C ARG A 159 -3.45 -8.67 -11.95
N ASP A 160 -2.61 -9.27 -12.81
CA ASP A 160 -2.86 -10.61 -13.37
C ASP A 160 -3.02 -11.67 -12.28
N TYR A 161 -2.21 -11.59 -11.22
CA TYR A 161 -2.34 -12.47 -10.05
C TYR A 161 -3.68 -12.27 -9.34
N PHE A 162 -4.08 -11.03 -9.05
CA PHE A 162 -5.36 -10.77 -8.39
C PHE A 162 -6.57 -11.12 -9.26
N VAL A 163 -6.47 -11.00 -10.59
CA VAL A 163 -7.50 -11.46 -11.53
C VAL A 163 -7.79 -12.94 -11.26
N VAL A 164 -6.75 -13.78 -11.22
CA VAL A 164 -6.90 -15.22 -10.95
C VAL A 164 -7.34 -15.51 -9.51
N GLU A 165 -6.69 -14.92 -8.51
CA GLU A 165 -6.91 -15.25 -7.09
C GLU A 165 -8.23 -14.72 -6.54
N LEU A 166 -8.65 -13.53 -6.99
CA LEU A 166 -9.86 -12.86 -6.50
C LEU A 166 -11.04 -13.01 -7.48
N GLY A 167 -10.82 -13.65 -8.64
CA GLY A 167 -11.83 -13.81 -9.68
C GLY A 167 -12.31 -12.45 -10.22
N LEU A 168 -11.38 -11.56 -10.58
CA LEU A 168 -11.72 -10.24 -11.13
C LEU A 168 -12.21 -10.31 -12.60
N ASP A 169 -12.31 -11.51 -13.16
CA ASP A 169 -12.82 -11.86 -14.49
C ASP A 169 -14.36 -11.65 -14.57
N GLY A 170 -14.83 -10.40 -14.47
CA GLY A 170 -16.26 -10.06 -14.46
C GLY A 170 -16.58 -8.74 -15.14
#